data_AF-A0A835KIJ0-F1
#
_entry.id   AF-A0A835KIJ0-F1
#
_cell.length_a   1.000
_cell.length_b   1.000
_cell.length_c   1.000
_cell.angle_alpha   90.00
_cell.angle_beta   90.00
_cell.angle_gamma   90.00
#
_symmetry.space_group_name_H-M   'P 1'
#
loop_
_entity.id
_entity.type
_entity.pdbx_description
1 polymer ?
#
loop_
_entity_poly.entity_id
_entity_poly.type
_entity_poly.pdbx_seq_one_letter_code
_entity_poly.pdbx_strand_id
1 'polypeptide(L)'
;MQQCHLDEHRTGLLRRSGEDGEFAVAELKIVEAASEDTPKKKQMVAELLLFRHGRWSVERPKTINGEGENAAADLLSSWTTRTVLPVGDTDLCWVDLYRGLLLCRVFDRCPVLRHVPLPVETMEMEPLTGPGSARNVCVSGGGHMVKLVVVFPRNGASSSKEGYTDLIPSLLMDAVDEARKNDAGNSAPSSRKSLPEPGMQASDILAGFQEVPSYGLDRDDMLKAYNILGLDNGRRISCLLGLPKNMRKDWLLMEIKSMIA
;
A
#
# COMPACT_ATOMS: atom_id res chain seq x y z
N MET A 1 10.46 14.53 17.82
CA MET A 1 10.25 13.43 16.85
C MET A 1 10.68 13.92 15.49
N GLN A 2 11.57 13.21 14.80
CA GLN A 2 12.00 13.57 13.46
C GLN A 2 10.80 13.39 12.52
N GLN A 3 10.36 14.47 11.89
CA GLN A 3 9.30 14.44 10.88
C GLN A 3 9.83 13.72 9.65
N CYS A 4 9.61 12.40 9.57
CA CYS A 4 9.85 11.63 8.37
C CYS A 4 8.81 12.08 7.34
N HIS A 5 9.22 12.85 6.34
CA HIS A 5 8.37 13.17 5.20
C HIS A 5 8.22 11.89 4.36
N LEU A 6 7.02 11.34 4.29
CA LEU A 6 6.69 10.18 3.45
C LEU A 6 6.36 10.65 2.04
N ASP A 7 6.81 9.91 1.03
CA ASP A 7 6.43 10.14 -0.36
C ASP A 7 4.99 9.63 -0.61
N GLU A 8 4.11 10.54 -1.06
CA GLU A 8 2.68 10.24 -1.27
C GLU A 8 2.42 9.19 -2.36
N HIS A 9 3.32 9.01 -3.33
CA HIS A 9 3.15 8.04 -4.41
C HIS A 9 3.70 6.66 -4.03
N ARG A 10 4.53 6.59 -2.99
CA ARG A 10 5.19 5.36 -2.53
C ARG A 10 4.65 4.83 -1.21
N THR A 11 3.76 5.59 -0.59
CA THR A 11 3.19 5.27 0.71
C THR A 11 1.76 4.77 0.55
N GLY A 12 1.49 3.60 1.11
CA GLY A 12 0.14 3.07 1.24
C GLY A 12 -0.33 3.08 2.69
N LEU A 13 -1.64 3.17 2.85
CA LEU A 13 -2.35 3.04 4.13
C LEU A 13 -3.36 1.90 3.99
N LEU A 14 -3.34 0.96 4.92
CA LEU A 14 -4.24 -0.20 4.95
C LEU A 14 -4.82 -0.39 6.35
N ARG A 15 -6.12 -0.68 6.43
CA ARG A 15 -6.81 -1.06 7.66
C ARG A 15 -7.37 -2.46 7.52
N ARG A 16 -7.16 -3.28 8.54
CA ARG A 16 -7.69 -4.62 8.65
C ARG A 16 -9.13 -4.57 9.16
N SER A 17 -10.00 -5.41 8.60
CA SER A 17 -11.37 -5.54 9.11
C SER A 17 -11.37 -6.28 10.46
N GLY A 18 -12.05 -5.71 11.46
CA GLY A 18 -12.14 -6.26 12.82
C GLY A 18 -12.56 -5.20 13.84
N GLU A 19 -13.05 -5.64 15.01
CA GLU A 19 -13.62 -4.78 16.07
C GLU A 19 -12.60 -3.74 16.59
N ASP A 20 -11.32 -4.12 16.67
CA ASP A 20 -10.21 -3.24 17.06
C ASP A 20 -9.41 -2.63 15.88
N GLY A 21 -9.82 -2.92 14.63
CA GLY A 21 -9.26 -2.44 13.37
C GLY A 21 -7.77 -2.04 13.38
N GLU A 22 -6.85 -3.00 13.30
CA GLU A 22 -5.42 -2.67 13.15
C GLU A 22 -5.18 -1.96 11.80
N PHE A 23 -4.29 -0.97 11.78
CA PHE A 23 -3.86 -0.33 10.54
C PHE A 23 -2.34 -0.33 10.40
N ALA A 24 -1.89 -0.26 9.16
CA ALA A 24 -0.49 -0.12 8.81
C ALA A 24 -0.30 1.00 7.78
N VAL A 25 0.82 1.72 7.91
CA VAL A 25 1.33 2.63 6.87
C VAL A 25 2.66 2.09 6.41
N ALA A 26 2.85 1.97 5.10
CA ALA A 26 4.10 1.45 4.56
C ALA A 26 4.56 2.27 3.36
N GLU A 27 5.81 2.71 3.39
CA GLU A 27 6.48 3.34 2.26
C GLU A 27 7.54 2.39 1.70
N LEU A 28 7.50 2.15 0.39
CA LEU A 28 8.49 1.33 -0.31
C LEU A 28 9.57 2.23 -0.93
N LYS A 29 10.82 1.97 -0.55
CA LYS A 29 12.01 2.60 -1.13
C LYS A 29 12.87 1.55 -1.81
N ILE A 30 13.42 1.91 -2.95
CA ILE A 30 14.48 1.12 -3.58
C ILE A 30 15.80 1.80 -3.27
N VAL A 31 16.73 1.07 -2.67
CA VAL A 31 18.00 1.59 -2.18
C VAL A 31 19.16 0.71 -2.62
N GLU A 32 20.35 1.29 -2.76
CA GLU A 32 21.58 0.52 -2.94
C GLU A 32 22.01 -0.09 -1.60
N ALA A 33 22.21 -1.40 -1.56
CA ALA A 33 22.83 -2.11 -0.46
C ALA A 33 24.06 -2.91 -0.94
N ALA A 34 25.00 -3.17 -0.04
CA ALA A 34 26.09 -4.09 -0.34
C ALA A 34 25.54 -5.51 -0.47
N SER A 35 25.98 -6.24 -1.50
CA SER A 35 25.67 -7.66 -1.65
C SER A 35 26.30 -8.45 -0.50
N GLU A 36 25.55 -9.40 0.07
CA GLU A 36 26.05 -10.29 1.13
C GLU A 36 27.21 -11.17 0.64
N ASP A 37 27.18 -11.60 -0.62
CA ASP A 37 28.20 -12.49 -1.20
C ASP A 37 29.49 -11.74 -1.56
N THR A 38 29.37 -10.48 -1.98
CA THR A 38 30.51 -9.68 -2.44
C THR A 38 30.34 -8.22 -2.00
N PRO A 39 30.98 -7.78 -0.90
CA PRO A 39 30.81 -6.43 -0.35
C PRO A 39 31.17 -5.28 -1.30
N LYS A 40 31.91 -5.57 -2.39
CA LYS A 40 32.26 -4.61 -3.45
C LYS A 40 31.16 -4.44 -4.52
N LYS A 41 30.21 -5.36 -4.59
CA LYS A 41 29.07 -5.30 -5.52
C LYS A 41 27.90 -4.67 -4.78
N LYS A 42 27.42 -3.55 -5.30
CA LYS A 42 26.17 -2.94 -4.83
C LYS A 42 25.00 -3.54 -5.59
N GLN A 43 23.91 -3.77 -4.90
CA GLN A 43 22.67 -4.29 -5.45
C GLN A 43 21.50 -3.44 -4.98
N MET A 44 20.50 -3.29 -5.84
CA MET A 44 19.27 -2.60 -5.49
C MET A 44 18.39 -3.53 -4.67
N VAL A 45 17.98 -3.07 -3.49
CA VAL A 45 17.12 -3.80 -2.56
C VAL A 45 15.90 -2.98 -2.20
N ALA A 46 14.84 -3.66 -1.83
CA ALA A 46 13.64 -3.04 -1.30
C ALA A 46 13.81 -2.78 0.20
N GLU A 47 13.50 -1.56 0.61
CA GLU A 47 13.43 -1.14 2.00
C GLU A 47 12.00 -0.63 2.27
N LEU A 48 11.38 -1.21 3.29
CA LEU A 48 10.00 -0.93 3.68
C LEU A 48 10.00 -0.17 5.01
N LEU A 49 9.65 1.11 4.96
CA LEU A 49 9.41 1.90 6.16
C LEU A 49 7.97 1.63 6.62
N LEU A 50 7.82 0.85 7.69
CA LEU A 50 6.55 0.28 8.14
C LEU A 50 6.16 0.85 9.51
N PHE A 51 4.99 1.48 9.56
CA PHE A 51 4.28 1.83 10.78
C PHE A 51 3.20 0.80 11.04
N ARG A 52 3.30 0.10 12.16
CA ARG A 52 2.27 -0.81 12.68
C ARG A 52 2.33 -0.81 14.19
N HIS A 53 1.22 -1.10 14.86
CA HIS A 53 1.18 -1.13 16.34
C HIS A 53 1.71 0.17 17.00
N GLY A 54 1.53 1.33 16.37
CA GLY A 54 1.98 2.62 16.91
C GLY A 54 3.48 2.90 16.78
N ARG A 55 4.26 2.07 16.07
CA ARG A 55 5.71 2.21 15.98
C ARG A 55 6.22 2.09 14.54
N TRP A 56 7.17 2.96 14.19
CA TRP A 56 7.94 2.89 12.95
C TRP A 56 9.07 1.85 13.03
N SER A 57 9.26 1.13 11.94
CA SER A 57 10.32 0.15 11.73
C SER A 57 10.80 0.20 10.28
N VAL A 58 12.05 -0.21 10.04
CA VAL A 58 12.61 -0.35 8.69
C VAL A 58 12.85 -1.84 8.48
N GLU A 59 12.15 -2.41 7.51
CA GLU A 59 12.22 -3.83 7.13
C GLU A 59 12.86 -3.94 5.75
N ARG A 60 13.65 -5.01 5.51
CA ARG A 60 14.20 -5.31 4.18
C ARG A 60 13.60 -6.62 3.68
N PRO A 61 12.36 -6.58 3.16
CA PRO A 61 11.65 -7.79 2.75
C PRO A 61 12.38 -8.45 1.58
N LYS A 62 12.43 -9.77 1.60
CA LYS A 62 12.86 -10.53 0.42
C LYS A 62 11.87 -10.28 -0.72
N THR A 63 12.40 -10.11 -1.93
CA THR A 63 11.58 -9.99 -3.13
C THR A 63 11.53 -11.35 -3.81
N ILE A 64 10.34 -11.94 -3.84
CA ILE A 64 10.05 -13.15 -4.59
C ILE A 64 9.58 -12.71 -5.96
N ASN A 65 10.44 -12.90 -6.94
CA ASN A 65 10.14 -12.84 -8.36
C ASN A 65 10.16 -14.28 -8.89
N GLY A 66 9.24 -14.63 -9.80
CA GLY A 66 9.15 -16.00 -10.35
C GLY A 66 10.34 -16.44 -11.21
N GLU A 67 11.42 -15.65 -11.23
CA GLU A 67 12.61 -15.78 -12.05
C GLU A 67 13.83 -15.78 -11.11
N GLY A 68 14.87 -16.56 -11.41
CA GLY A 68 15.94 -16.94 -10.46
C GLY A 68 16.69 -15.83 -9.68
N GLU A 69 17.66 -16.23 -8.87
CA GLU A 69 18.25 -15.46 -7.75
C GLU A 69 18.71 -14.01 -8.06
N ASN A 70 19.12 -13.68 -9.28
CA ASN A 70 19.55 -12.32 -9.66
C ASN A 70 18.43 -11.41 -10.19
N ALA A 71 17.30 -11.98 -10.61
CA ALA A 71 16.27 -11.22 -11.33
C ALA A 71 15.53 -10.23 -10.41
N ALA A 72 15.55 -10.42 -9.09
CA ALA A 72 14.94 -9.49 -8.15
C ALA A 72 15.66 -8.12 -8.17
N ALA A 73 16.99 -8.11 -8.23
CA ALA A 73 17.73 -6.86 -8.25
C ALA A 73 17.61 -6.12 -9.58
N ASP A 74 17.59 -6.85 -10.68
CA ASP A 74 17.37 -6.27 -12.00
C ASP A 74 15.97 -5.64 -12.07
N LEU A 75 14.94 -6.32 -11.53
CA LEU A 75 13.59 -5.77 -11.38
C LEU A 75 13.59 -4.46 -10.57
N LEU A 76 14.21 -4.47 -9.39
CA LEU A 76 14.20 -3.33 -8.47
C LEU A 76 15.01 -2.15 -9.01
N SER A 77 16.11 -2.41 -9.76
CA SER A 77 17.01 -1.37 -10.28
C SER A 77 16.35 -0.30 -11.14
N SER A 78 15.20 -0.65 -11.71
CA SER A 78 14.47 0.17 -12.65
C SER A 78 12.98 0.27 -12.28
N TRP A 79 12.65 -0.15 -11.06
CA TRP A 79 11.32 -0.04 -10.48
C TRP A 79 10.95 1.41 -10.18
N THR A 80 9.77 1.83 -10.62
CA THR A 80 9.20 3.15 -10.38
C THR A 80 7.76 3.02 -9.90
N THR A 81 7.56 3.18 -8.60
CA THR A 81 6.21 3.18 -8.03
C THR A 81 5.43 4.40 -8.52
N ARG A 82 4.29 4.13 -9.15
CA ARG A 82 3.34 5.13 -9.63
C ARG A 82 2.24 5.42 -8.60
N THR A 83 1.76 4.38 -7.93
CA THR A 83 0.72 4.46 -6.91
C THR A 83 0.77 3.24 -5.99
N VAL A 84 0.10 3.33 -4.85
CA VAL A 84 -0.04 2.23 -3.89
C VAL A 84 -1.52 1.99 -3.64
N LEU A 85 -1.95 0.74 -3.76
CA LEU A 85 -3.35 0.35 -3.61
C LEU A 85 -3.51 -0.61 -2.43
N PRO A 86 -4.51 -0.41 -1.56
CA PRO A 86 -4.95 -1.45 -0.63
C PRO A 86 -5.66 -2.57 -1.40
N VAL A 87 -5.26 -3.82 -1.18
CA VAL A 87 -5.85 -5.01 -1.79
C VAL A 87 -6.36 -5.92 -0.68
N GLY A 88 -7.67 -6.04 -0.60
CA GLY A 88 -8.37 -6.66 0.51
C GLY A 88 -8.10 -5.92 1.83
N ASP A 89 -7.98 -6.68 2.90
CA ASP A 89 -7.68 -6.22 4.25
C ASP A 89 -6.26 -6.59 4.72
N THR A 90 -5.46 -7.21 3.84
CA THR A 90 -4.13 -7.77 4.19
C THR A 90 -2.97 -7.20 3.40
N ASP A 91 -3.17 -6.81 2.15
CA ASP A 91 -2.08 -6.52 1.22
C ASP A 91 -2.04 -5.05 0.81
N LEU A 92 -0.83 -4.49 0.76
CA LEU A 92 -0.54 -3.29 -0.03
C LEU A 92 0.10 -3.69 -1.35
N CYS A 93 -0.30 -3.01 -2.41
CA CYS A 93 0.14 -3.24 -3.78
C CYS A 93 0.83 -1.99 -4.32
N TRP A 94 2.16 -2.01 -4.46
CA TRP A 94 2.91 -0.97 -5.17
C TRP A 94 2.86 -1.26 -6.66
N VAL A 95 2.48 -0.26 -7.44
CA VAL A 95 2.22 -0.42 -8.87
C VAL A 95 3.28 0.30 -9.68
N ASP A 96 3.92 -0.44 -10.57
CA ASP A 96 4.75 0.07 -11.66
C ASP A 96 4.04 -0.26 -12.99
N LEU A 97 3.69 0.77 -13.77
CA LEU A 97 2.94 0.61 -15.02
C LEU A 97 3.76 -0.01 -16.17
N TYR A 98 5.05 -0.27 -15.97
CA TYR A 98 5.95 -0.97 -16.88
C TYR A 98 6.32 -2.37 -16.38
N ARG A 99 6.47 -2.55 -15.06
CA ARG A 99 7.03 -3.78 -14.46
C ARG A 99 6.01 -4.66 -13.75
N GLY A 100 4.84 -4.11 -13.41
CA GLY A 100 3.76 -4.85 -12.77
C GLY A 100 3.54 -4.43 -11.33
N LEU A 101 3.30 -5.42 -10.47
CA LEU A 101 2.85 -5.20 -9.10
C LEU A 101 3.84 -5.80 -8.12
N LEU A 102 4.07 -5.12 -7.00
CA LEU A 102 4.68 -5.70 -5.81
C LEU A 102 3.62 -5.77 -4.72
N LEU A 103 3.24 -6.98 -4.33
CA LEU A 103 2.27 -7.25 -3.27
C LEU A 103 3.01 -7.55 -1.95
N CYS A 104 2.59 -6.91 -0.87
CA CYS A 104 3.11 -7.18 0.47
C CYS A 104 1.99 -7.34 1.49
N ARG A 105 2.03 -8.43 2.25
CA ARG A 105 1.23 -8.58 3.47
C ARG A 105 1.91 -7.81 4.60
N VAL A 106 1.47 -6.58 4.81
CA VAL A 106 2.14 -5.63 5.73
C VAL A 106 1.92 -5.96 7.21
N PHE A 107 0.93 -6.79 7.53
CA PHE A 107 0.67 -7.27 8.87
C PHE A 107 1.45 -8.54 9.24
N ASP A 108 2.08 -9.21 8.26
CA ASP A 108 2.89 -10.40 8.53
C ASP A 108 4.11 -10.04 9.38
N ARG A 109 4.51 -10.94 10.29
CA ARG A 109 5.68 -10.68 11.16
C ARG A 109 6.93 -10.36 10.36
N CYS A 110 7.14 -11.10 9.27
CA CYS A 110 8.23 -10.91 8.31
C CYS A 110 7.62 -10.64 6.94
N PRO A 111 7.41 -9.36 6.56
CA PRO A 111 6.83 -9.03 5.26
C PRO A 111 7.72 -9.52 4.12
N VAL A 112 7.07 -9.92 3.02
CA VAL A 112 7.73 -10.39 1.79
C VAL A 112 7.08 -9.67 0.61
N LEU A 113 7.90 -9.25 -0.35
CA LEU A 113 7.41 -8.65 -1.59
C LEU A 113 7.23 -9.73 -2.65
N ARG A 114 6.01 -9.88 -3.15
CA ARG A 114 5.68 -10.81 -4.23
C ARG A 114 5.50 -10.02 -5.52
N HIS A 115 6.36 -10.26 -6.50
CA HIS A 115 6.25 -9.62 -7.81
C HIS A 115 5.23 -10.35 -8.68
N VAL A 116 4.35 -9.59 -9.31
CA VAL A 116 3.41 -10.05 -10.33
C VAL A 116 3.70 -9.28 -11.61
N PRO A 117 4.22 -9.92 -12.68
CA PRO A 117 4.50 -9.24 -13.93
C PRO A 117 3.21 -8.78 -14.62
N LEU A 118 3.32 -7.77 -15.49
CA LEU A 118 2.22 -7.38 -16.37
C LEU A 118 1.95 -8.49 -17.42
N PRO A 119 0.72 -8.57 -17.95
CA PRO A 119 0.42 -9.49 -19.04
C PRO A 119 1.29 -9.18 -20.27
N VAL A 120 1.75 -10.21 -20.96
CA VAL A 120 2.66 -10.07 -22.11
C VAL A 120 2.06 -9.19 -23.20
N GLU A 121 0.75 -9.27 -23.41
CA GLU A 121 -0.01 -8.50 -24.41
C GLU A 121 0.08 -6.99 -24.17
N THR A 122 0.35 -6.56 -22.94
CA THR A 122 0.47 -5.14 -22.60
C THR A 122 1.79 -4.54 -23.04
N MET A 123 2.85 -5.34 -23.16
CA MET A 123 4.17 -4.88 -23.60
C MET A 123 4.24 -4.67 -25.11
N GLU A 124 3.43 -5.40 -25.87
CA GLU A 124 3.36 -5.29 -27.33
C GLU A 124 2.58 -4.05 -27.82
N MET A 125 1.75 -3.48 -26.95
CA MET A 125 0.89 -2.33 -27.24
C MET A 125 1.38 -1.03 -26.59
N GLU A 126 2.69 -0.80 -26.57
CA GLU A 126 3.30 0.43 -26.04
C GLU A 126 2.79 1.68 -26.80
N PRO A 127 2.13 2.65 -26.14
CA PRO A 127 1.75 3.90 -26.78
C PRO A 127 2.98 4.74 -27.15
N LEU A 128 2.92 5.49 -28.25
CA LEU A 128 3.99 6.40 -28.67
C LEU A 128 4.40 7.44 -27.60
N THR A 129 3.51 7.72 -26.64
CA THR A 129 3.70 8.66 -25.53
C THR A 129 4.07 7.99 -24.19
N GLY A 130 4.30 6.67 -24.19
CA GLY A 130 4.61 5.88 -23.01
C GLY A 130 3.37 5.47 -22.19
N PRO A 131 3.45 4.37 -21.40
CA PRO A 131 2.31 3.78 -20.72
C PRO A 131 1.73 4.62 -19.60
N GLY A 132 2.46 5.60 -19.05
CA GLY A 132 1.93 6.52 -18.04
C GLY A 132 0.77 7.39 -18.54
N SER A 133 0.60 7.54 -19.85
CA SER A 133 -0.48 8.32 -20.47
C SER A 133 -1.70 7.47 -20.84
N ALA A 134 -1.59 6.14 -20.81
CA ALA A 134 -2.59 5.21 -21.35
C ALA A 134 -3.00 4.13 -20.34
N ARG A 135 -2.15 3.80 -19.36
CA ARG A 135 -2.38 2.74 -18.38
C ARG A 135 -2.77 3.34 -17.03
N ASN A 136 -3.70 2.71 -16.34
CA ASN A 136 -4.02 2.98 -14.95
C ASN A 136 -4.45 1.67 -14.27
N VAL A 137 -4.60 1.69 -12.95
CA VAL A 137 -5.00 0.54 -12.15
C VAL A 137 -6.17 0.88 -11.26
N CYS A 138 -7.03 -0.09 -10.99
CA CYS A 138 -8.07 0.06 -9.98
C CYS A 138 -8.27 -1.23 -9.21
N VAL A 139 -8.81 -1.09 -8.00
CA VAL A 139 -9.22 -2.22 -7.18
C VAL A 139 -10.72 -2.46 -7.39
N SER A 140 -11.10 -3.72 -7.57
CA SER A 140 -12.48 -4.17 -7.79
C SER A 140 -12.72 -5.52 -7.10
N GLY A 141 -13.88 -6.15 -7.34
CA GLY A 141 -14.18 -7.47 -6.76
C GLY A 141 -14.22 -7.44 -5.23
N GLY A 142 -14.88 -6.42 -4.66
CA GLY A 142 -14.96 -6.26 -3.20
C GLY A 142 -13.65 -5.82 -2.52
N GLY A 143 -12.65 -5.36 -3.29
CA GLY A 143 -11.35 -4.94 -2.76
C GLY A 143 -10.24 -5.93 -3.05
N HIS A 144 -10.55 -7.15 -3.52
CA HIS A 144 -9.58 -8.23 -3.61
C HIS A 144 -8.95 -8.42 -4.98
N MET A 145 -9.33 -7.61 -5.99
CA MET A 145 -8.86 -7.78 -7.36
C MET A 145 -8.30 -6.50 -7.93
N VAL A 146 -7.07 -6.54 -8.44
CA VAL A 146 -6.43 -5.41 -9.12
C VAL A 146 -6.64 -5.55 -10.62
N LYS A 147 -7.27 -4.54 -11.24
CA LYS A 147 -7.46 -4.47 -12.68
C LYS A 147 -6.49 -3.46 -13.29
N LEU A 148 -5.82 -3.86 -14.36
CA LEU A 148 -5.10 -2.95 -15.23
C LEU A 148 -6.06 -2.43 -16.30
N VAL A 149 -6.18 -1.11 -16.38
CA VAL A 149 -6.96 -0.39 -17.38
C VAL A 149 -5.99 0.19 -18.40
N VAL A 150 -6.20 -0.10 -19.68
CA VAL A 150 -5.40 0.45 -20.76
C VAL A 150 -6.32 1.16 -21.76
N VAL A 151 -6.02 2.41 -22.08
CA VAL A 151 -6.78 3.27 -22.98
C VAL A 151 -5.92 3.62 -24.18
N PHE A 152 -6.39 3.27 -25.38
CA PHE A 152 -5.70 3.56 -26.62
C PHE A 152 -6.34 4.76 -27.33
N PRO A 153 -5.53 5.71 -27.86
CA PRO A 153 -6.07 6.74 -28.73
C PRO A 153 -6.60 6.09 -30.02
N ARG A 154 -7.82 6.46 -30.41
CA ARG A 154 -8.42 6.03 -31.66
C ARG A 154 -7.68 6.73 -32.81
N ASN A 155 -6.97 5.98 -33.66
CA ASN A 155 -6.35 6.55 -34.85
C ASN A 155 -7.42 7.22 -35.71
N GLY A 156 -7.30 8.54 -35.90
CA GLY A 156 -8.19 9.34 -36.72
C GLY A 156 -7.97 9.06 -38.20
N ALA A 157 -8.51 7.96 -38.70
CA ALA A 157 -8.74 7.75 -40.13
C ALA A 157 -10.25 7.55 -40.32
N SER A 158 -10.95 8.63 -40.66
CA SER A 158 -12.35 8.59 -41.04
C SER A 158 -12.51 7.94 -42.41
N SER A 159 -13.01 6.71 -42.47
CA SER A 159 -14.04 6.35 -43.46
C SER A 159 -14.80 5.11 -43.00
N SER A 160 -16.05 5.36 -42.60
CA SER A 160 -17.21 4.46 -42.69
C SER A 160 -17.00 2.96 -42.52
N LYS A 161 -17.36 2.44 -41.35
CA LYS A 161 -18.53 1.57 -41.14
C LYS A 161 -18.65 1.20 -39.66
N GLU A 162 -19.85 1.44 -39.13
CA GLU A 162 -20.47 0.95 -37.88
C GLU A 162 -19.66 0.97 -36.57
N GLY A 163 -20.30 1.51 -35.53
CA GLY A 163 -19.71 1.74 -34.22
C GLY A 163 -19.18 0.47 -33.57
N TYR A 164 -17.86 0.30 -33.60
CA TYR A 164 -17.17 -0.70 -32.80
C TYR A 164 -16.49 0.03 -31.63
N THR A 165 -17.13 -0.05 -30.46
CA THR A 165 -16.49 0.21 -29.17
C THR A 165 -15.73 -1.04 -28.79
N ASP A 166 -14.50 -1.20 -29.28
CA ASP A 166 -13.55 -2.16 -28.72
C ASP A 166 -13.07 -1.64 -27.36
N LEU A 167 -13.93 -1.79 -26.36
CA LEU A 167 -13.46 -2.09 -25.03
C LEU A 167 -12.88 -3.50 -25.14
N ILE A 168 -11.56 -3.63 -25.33
CA ILE A 168 -10.92 -4.94 -25.16
C ILE A 168 -11.27 -5.40 -23.75
N PRO A 169 -11.93 -6.56 -23.57
CA PRO A 169 -12.32 -7.04 -22.26
C PRO A 169 -11.12 -7.02 -21.33
N SER A 170 -11.26 -6.25 -20.25
CA SER A 170 -10.37 -6.16 -19.11
C SER A 170 -9.44 -7.37 -18.98
N LEU A 171 -8.13 -7.14 -19.14
CA LEU A 171 -7.09 -8.06 -18.66
C LEU A 171 -7.27 -8.19 -17.16
N LEU A 172 -8.02 -9.23 -16.77
CA LEU A 172 -8.32 -9.57 -15.39
C LEU A 172 -7.06 -10.25 -14.82
N MET A 173 -6.35 -9.55 -13.96
CA MET A 173 -5.32 -10.20 -13.16
C MET A 173 -5.99 -10.76 -11.91
N ASP A 174 -6.25 -12.07 -11.91
CA ASP A 174 -6.60 -12.82 -10.71
C ASP A 174 -5.33 -13.01 -9.84
N ALA A 175 -4.73 -11.90 -9.40
CA ALA A 175 -3.44 -11.89 -8.72
C ALA A 175 -3.49 -12.43 -7.28
N VAL A 176 -4.65 -12.91 -6.81
CA VAL A 176 -4.87 -13.23 -5.39
C VAL A 176 -5.15 -14.72 -5.12
N ASP A 177 -5.54 -15.52 -6.13
CA ASP A 177 -5.87 -16.94 -5.89
C ASP A 177 -4.68 -17.91 -5.96
N GLU A 178 -3.64 -17.60 -6.74
CA GLU A 178 -2.55 -18.57 -6.97
C GLU A 178 -1.49 -18.63 -5.86
N ALA A 179 -1.60 -17.80 -4.82
CA ALA A 179 -0.68 -17.78 -3.68
C ALA A 179 -1.18 -18.55 -2.44
N ARG A 180 -2.26 -19.34 -2.56
CA ARG A 180 -2.97 -19.97 -1.42
C ARG A 180 -2.58 -21.41 -1.08
N LYS A 181 -1.66 -22.05 -1.81
CA LYS A 181 -1.19 -23.39 -1.44
C LYS A 181 0.11 -23.31 -0.65
N ASN A 182 0.04 -23.86 0.58
CA ASN A 182 1.12 -24.20 1.51
C ASN A 182 1.28 -23.24 2.70
N ASP A 183 0.52 -23.49 3.78
CA ASP A 183 1.12 -23.86 5.06
C ASP A 183 0.03 -24.18 6.10
N ALA A 184 -0.17 -25.47 6.33
CA ALA A 184 -0.90 -25.98 7.49
C ALA A 184 0.14 -26.41 8.53
N GLY A 185 0.32 -25.60 9.58
CA GLY A 185 1.29 -25.87 10.64
C GLY A 185 0.87 -25.25 11.97
N ASN A 186 0.37 -26.12 12.87
CA ASN A 186 -0.03 -25.86 14.25
C ASN A 186 0.83 -24.83 15.01
N SER A 187 0.20 -23.91 15.75
CA SER A 187 0.73 -23.48 17.06
C SER A 187 -0.35 -22.91 17.98
N ALA A 188 -0.31 -23.37 19.23
CA ALA A 188 -1.28 -23.19 20.31
C ALA A 188 -1.37 -21.73 20.85
N PRO A 189 -2.45 -21.37 21.59
CA PRO A 189 -2.65 -20.00 22.05
C PRO A 189 -1.72 -19.66 23.22
N SER A 190 -0.74 -18.78 22.98
CA SER A 190 0.08 -18.17 24.03
C SER A 190 -0.65 -16.96 24.63
N SER A 191 -1.29 -17.17 25.78
CA SER A 191 -1.88 -16.15 26.63
C SER A 191 -0.84 -15.08 27.04
N ARG A 192 -0.87 -13.90 26.41
CA ARG A 192 -0.06 -12.74 26.84
C ARG A 192 -0.80 -11.97 27.93
N LYS A 193 -0.20 -11.94 29.12
CA LYS A 193 -0.55 -11.01 30.19
C LYS A 193 -0.24 -9.59 29.73
N SER A 194 -1.24 -8.70 29.78
CA SER A 194 -1.12 -7.28 29.46
C SER A 194 -0.22 -6.57 30.48
N LEU A 195 0.86 -5.94 29.99
CA LEU A 195 1.69 -5.00 30.75
C LEU A 195 0.98 -3.63 30.77
N PRO A 196 1.06 -2.81 31.84
CA PRO A 196 0.45 -1.49 31.83
C PRO A 196 1.26 -0.56 30.92
N GLU A 197 0.65 -0.12 29.81
CA GLU A 197 1.19 0.95 28.97
C GLU A 197 1.22 2.26 29.78
N PRO A 198 2.30 3.08 29.70
CA PRO A 198 2.31 4.40 30.31
C PRO A 198 1.24 5.27 29.64
N GLY A 199 0.25 5.70 30.42
CA GLY A 199 -0.84 6.55 29.94
C GLY A 199 -0.32 7.80 29.23
N MET A 200 -0.87 8.09 28.05
CA MET A 200 -0.54 9.27 27.25
C MET A 200 -0.81 10.55 28.06
N GLN A 201 0.11 11.53 28.01
CA GLN A 201 -0.05 12.76 28.78
C GLN A 201 -1.20 13.61 28.21
N ALA A 202 -1.97 14.24 29.10
CA ALA A 202 -3.13 15.06 28.73
C ALA A 202 -2.79 16.20 27.74
N SER A 203 -1.55 16.70 27.75
CA SER A 203 -1.04 17.68 26.80
C SER A 203 -0.99 17.15 25.36
N ASP A 204 -0.60 15.89 25.18
CA ASP A 204 -0.48 15.27 23.86
C ASP A 204 -1.87 14.99 23.27
N ILE A 205 -2.82 14.62 24.14
CA ILE A 205 -4.24 14.46 23.81
C ILE A 205 -4.81 15.78 23.30
N LEU A 206 -4.62 16.87 24.05
CA LEU A 206 -5.11 18.19 23.66
C LEU A 206 -4.50 18.67 22.34
N ALA A 207 -3.19 18.45 22.15
CA ALA A 207 -2.49 18.81 20.92
C ALA A 207 -3.09 18.08 19.69
N GLY A 208 -3.41 16.79 19.82
CA GLY A 208 -4.05 16.03 18.75
C GLY A 208 -5.41 16.62 18.35
N PHE A 209 -6.26 16.95 19.33
CA PHE A 209 -7.57 17.57 19.06
C PHE A 209 -7.47 18.95 18.42
N GLN A 210 -6.49 19.77 18.84
CA GLN A 210 -6.28 21.10 18.28
C GLN A 210 -5.81 21.08 16.83
N GLU A 211 -5.19 19.99 16.36
CA GLU A 211 -4.70 19.88 14.99
C GLU A 211 -5.80 19.48 13.99
N VAL A 212 -6.84 18.77 14.41
CA VAL A 212 -7.90 18.25 13.52
C VAL A 212 -8.55 19.33 12.64
N PRO A 213 -8.90 20.53 13.13
CA PRO A 213 -9.46 21.58 12.29
C PRO A 213 -8.55 22.02 11.13
N SER A 214 -7.24 21.86 11.26
CA SER A 214 -6.27 22.27 10.23
C SER A 214 -6.27 21.37 8.99
N TYR A 215 -6.90 20.19 9.05
CA TYR A 215 -6.92 19.22 7.96
C TYR A 215 -7.98 19.53 6.87
N GLY A 216 -8.82 20.55 7.08
CA GLY A 216 -9.86 20.93 6.12
C GLY A 216 -10.88 19.80 5.89
N LEU A 217 -11.31 19.15 6.98
CA LEU A 217 -12.46 18.24 6.99
C LEU A 217 -13.75 19.07 7.00
N ASP A 218 -14.84 18.55 6.44
CA ASP A 218 -16.15 19.17 6.65
C ASP A 218 -16.60 19.02 8.12
N ARG A 219 -17.65 19.74 8.49
CA ARG A 219 -18.11 19.80 9.89
C ARG A 219 -18.59 18.45 10.43
N ASP A 220 -19.21 17.62 9.58
CA ASP A 220 -19.73 16.31 10.00
C ASP A 220 -18.58 15.31 10.19
N ASP A 221 -17.66 15.27 9.22
CA ASP A 221 -16.45 14.45 9.31
C ASP A 221 -15.54 14.86 10.49
N MET A 222 -15.44 16.16 10.79
CA MET A 222 -14.72 16.65 11.97
C MET A 222 -15.33 16.15 13.29
N LEU A 223 -16.66 16.16 13.43
CA LEU A 223 -17.33 15.66 14.63
C LEU A 223 -17.15 14.15 14.78
N LYS A 224 -17.21 13.40 13.66
CA LYS A 224 -16.91 11.97 13.65
C LYS A 224 -15.45 11.70 14.05
N ALA A 225 -14.50 12.48 13.55
CA ALA A 225 -13.09 12.40 13.93
C ALA A 225 -12.91 12.59 15.45
N TYR A 226 -13.55 13.58 16.06
CA TYR A 226 -13.46 13.79 17.51
C TYR A 226 -14.03 12.63 18.32
N ASN A 227 -15.16 12.07 17.90
CA ASN A 227 -15.72 10.89 18.55
C ASN A 227 -14.74 9.70 18.44
N ILE A 228 -14.20 9.44 17.25
CA ILE A 228 -13.22 8.36 17.02
C ILE A 228 -11.99 8.52 17.90
N LEU A 229 -11.43 9.72 17.99
CA LEU A 229 -10.24 10.01 18.79
C LEU A 229 -10.49 9.93 20.30
N GLY A 230 -11.71 10.26 20.75
CA GLY A 230 -12.09 10.26 22.17
C GLY A 230 -12.41 8.89 22.77
N LEU A 231 -12.64 7.85 21.95
CA LEU A 231 -13.16 6.56 22.42
C LEU A 231 -12.10 5.58 22.96
N ASP A 232 -10.82 5.75 22.63
CA ASP A 232 -9.80 4.71 22.81
C ASP A 232 -8.65 5.12 23.74
N ASN A 233 -8.97 5.79 24.86
CA ASN A 233 -8.01 6.19 25.91
C ASN A 233 -6.71 6.85 25.38
N GLY A 234 -6.80 7.62 24.30
CA GLY A 234 -5.67 8.28 23.65
C GLY A 234 -4.83 7.41 22.70
N ARG A 235 -5.09 6.10 22.56
CA ARG A 235 -4.38 5.22 21.62
C ARG A 235 -4.48 5.70 20.17
N ARG A 236 -5.70 6.08 19.72
CA ARG A 236 -5.93 6.65 18.38
C ARG A 236 -5.24 8.00 18.18
N ILE A 237 -5.18 8.83 19.21
CA ILE A 237 -4.43 10.09 19.18
C ILE A 237 -2.92 9.81 19.07
N SER A 238 -2.41 8.85 19.84
CA SER A 238 -1.01 8.41 19.74
C SER A 238 -0.68 7.94 18.33
N CYS A 239 -1.55 7.13 17.73
CA CYS A 239 -1.46 6.72 16.34
C CYS A 239 -1.45 7.90 15.37
N LEU A 240 -2.40 8.84 15.47
CA LEU A 240 -2.48 10.04 14.64
C LEU A 240 -1.19 10.88 14.74
N LEU A 241 -0.67 11.08 15.95
CA LEU A 241 0.54 11.86 16.18
C LEU A 241 1.81 11.14 15.72
N GLY A 242 1.80 9.81 15.74
CA GLY A 242 2.85 8.96 15.16
C GLY A 242 2.95 9.05 13.64
N LEU A 243 1.88 9.49 12.96
CA LEU A 243 1.87 9.70 11.52
C LEU A 243 2.44 11.08 11.14
N PRO A 244 3.13 11.18 9.99
CA PRO A 244 3.47 12.44 9.35
C PRO A 244 2.23 13.26 9.00
N LYS A 245 2.34 14.59 9.08
CA LYS A 245 1.20 15.51 8.95
C LYS A 245 0.40 15.33 7.65
N ASN A 246 1.07 15.04 6.53
CA ASN A 246 0.42 14.83 5.24
C ASN A 246 -0.50 13.60 5.21
N MET A 247 -0.24 12.57 6.04
CA MET A 247 -1.03 11.34 6.09
C MET A 247 -2.20 11.40 7.10
N ARG A 248 -2.19 12.37 8.02
CA ARG A 248 -3.14 12.44 9.14
C ARG A 248 -4.59 12.61 8.67
N LYS A 249 -4.79 13.37 7.60
CA LYS A 249 -6.12 13.55 6.98
C LYS A 249 -6.64 12.24 6.39
N ASP A 250 -5.83 11.57 5.58
CA ASP A 250 -6.23 10.32 4.92
C ASP A 250 -6.52 9.21 5.92
N TRP A 251 -5.71 9.15 6.99
CA TRP A 251 -5.96 8.24 8.10
C TRP A 251 -7.28 8.55 8.82
N LEU A 252 -7.61 9.81 9.12
CA LEU A 252 -8.88 10.16 9.74
C LEU A 252 -10.07 9.79 8.85
N LEU A 253 -10.00 10.08 7.55
CA LEU A 253 -11.05 9.73 6.60
C LEU A 253 -11.23 8.20 6.49
N MET A 254 -10.14 7.43 6.56
CA MET A 254 -10.19 5.97 6.61
C MET A 254 -10.92 5.48 7.88
N GLU A 255 -10.57 5.99 9.06
CA GLU A 255 -11.22 5.63 10.31
C GLU A 255 -12.71 6.01 10.31
N ILE A 256 -13.06 7.20 9.79
CA ILE A 256 -14.46 7.64 9.67
C ILE A 256 -15.28 6.70 8.78
N LYS A 257 -14.78 6.37 7.59
CA LYS A 257 -15.46 5.46 6.66
C LYS A 257 -15.69 4.10 7.28
N SER A 258 -14.73 3.62 8.07
CA SER A 258 -14.81 2.32 8.71
C SER A 258 -15.83 2.22 9.86
N MET A 259 -16.33 3.35 10.36
CA MET A 259 -17.39 3.38 11.37
C MET A 259 -18.79 3.20 10.77
N ILE A 260 -18.93 3.38 9.45
CA ILE A 260 -20.21 3.39 8.72
C ILE A 260 -20.46 2.05 8.01
N ALA A 261 -19.42 1.20 7.87
CA ALA A 261 -19.47 -0.12 7.25
C ALA A 261 -19.78 -1.21 8.29
#